data_AF-A0A0M3J9Q6-F1
#
_entry.id   AF-A0A0M3J9Q6-F1
#
_cell.length_a   1.000
_cell.length_b   1.000
_cell.length_c   1.000
_cell.angle_alpha   90.00
_cell.angle_beta   90.00
_cell.angle_gamma   90.00
#
_symmetry.space_group_name_H-M   'P 1'
#
loop_
_entity.id
_entity.type
_entity.pdbx_description
1 polymer ?
#
loop_
_entity_poly.entity_id
_entity_poly.type
_entity_poly.pdbx_seq_one_letter_code
_entity_poly.pdbx_strand_id
1 'polypeptide(L)'
;MNNWPLLYSRSNRNRRKIQKNGVCILPNGRPLKKAIRKEYRMMSDKERERFHAAIIHLKRNGEFDKMAIIHAQFSISGGAHSGPAFLPWHREFMKRMEIALRQIDPDLSLPYWDSTLDSHLPEPKDAVLWTEGLLGTTDQDGHVVTGDFADFVTFQNHPHITRKVGAQGLPFRDSDIEYVLAQHRIEKVLAHTAPHEVESFASLFIA
;
A
#
# COMPACT_ATOMS: atom_id res chain seq x y z
N MET A 1 -0.12 24.47 -4.59
CA MET A 1 -0.73 23.47 -3.67
C MET A 1 -2.07 23.07 -4.27
N ASN A 2 -2.08 21.99 -5.05
CA ASN A 2 -3.28 21.55 -5.74
C ASN A 2 -4.27 20.98 -4.71
N ASN A 3 -5.52 21.44 -4.77
CA ASN A 3 -6.62 20.97 -3.94
C ASN A 3 -6.82 19.47 -4.17
N TRP A 4 -6.23 18.65 -3.31
CA TRP A 4 -6.64 17.26 -3.18
C TRP A 4 -8.10 17.27 -2.75
N PRO A 5 -9.04 16.68 -3.50
CA PRO A 5 -10.37 16.49 -2.97
C PRO A 5 -10.21 15.70 -1.67
N LEU A 6 -10.69 16.27 -0.56
CA LEU A 6 -10.88 15.48 0.64
C LEU A 6 -11.74 14.30 0.20
N LEU A 7 -11.24 13.07 0.35
CA LEU A 7 -12.01 11.82 0.16
C LEU A 7 -13.22 11.73 1.13
N TYR A 8 -13.52 12.83 1.82
CA TYR A 8 -14.58 12.96 2.78
C TYR A 8 -15.78 13.67 2.14
N SER A 9 -16.85 12.92 1.89
CA SER A 9 -18.19 13.50 1.80
C SER A 9 -18.43 14.34 3.05
N ARG A 10 -18.73 15.63 2.86
CA ARG A 10 -19.14 16.55 3.93
C ARG A 10 -20.41 16.11 4.68
N SER A 11 -21.05 14.98 4.33
CA SER A 11 -22.37 14.61 4.86
C SER A 11 -22.38 13.97 6.25
N ASN A 12 -21.26 13.40 6.74
CA ASN A 12 -21.20 12.85 8.10
C ASN A 12 -20.35 13.72 9.04
N ARG A 13 -20.87 14.90 9.41
CA ARG A 13 -20.35 15.67 10.54
C ARG A 13 -20.69 15.01 11.88
N ASN A 14 -20.29 13.76 12.09
CA ASN A 14 -19.96 13.32 13.44
C ASN A 14 -18.59 13.93 13.76
N ARG A 15 -18.60 15.20 14.17
CA ARG A 15 -17.45 15.84 14.82
C ARG A 15 -17.07 14.94 15.99
N ARG A 16 -16.10 14.04 15.79
CA ARG A 16 -15.49 13.27 16.86
C ARG A 16 -14.98 14.30 17.86
N LYS A 17 -15.66 14.45 19.00
CA LYS A 17 -15.29 15.43 20.00
C LYS A 17 -13.96 14.96 20.57
N ILE A 18 -12.88 15.65 20.24
CA ILE A 18 -11.62 15.52 20.96
C ILE A 18 -11.94 16.00 22.37
N GLN A 19 -11.84 15.10 23.36
CA GLN A 19 -12.07 15.47 24.74
C GLN A 19 -10.96 16.43 25.20
N LYS A 20 -11.20 17.20 26.27
CA LYS A 20 -10.23 18.20 26.80
C LYS A 20 -8.85 17.63 27.11
N ASN A 21 -8.72 16.31 27.25
CA ASN A 21 -7.47 15.56 27.48
C ASN A 21 -6.78 15.08 26.17
N GLY A 22 -7.24 15.50 24.99
CA GLY A 22 -6.68 15.07 23.70
C GLY A 22 -7.10 13.66 23.27
N VAL A 23 -7.96 12.98 24.03
CA VAL A 23 -8.40 11.62 23.71
C VAL A 23 -9.58 11.65 22.76
N CYS A 24 -9.49 10.89 21.67
CA CYS A 24 -10.60 10.65 20.75
C CYS A 24 -11.36 9.41 21.22
N ILE A 25 -12.64 9.58 21.57
CA ILE A 25 -13.53 8.47 21.96
C ILE A 25 -14.40 8.09 20.76
N LEU A 26 -14.45 6.79 20.49
CA LEU A 26 -15.29 6.17 19.46
C LEU A 26 -16.77 6.17 19.88
N PRO A 27 -17.73 6.00 18.95
CA PRO A 27 -19.16 5.92 19.28
C PRO A 27 -19.50 4.82 20.30
N ASN A 28 -18.70 3.76 20.37
CA ASN A 28 -18.84 2.66 21.33
C ASN A 28 -18.21 2.95 22.71
N GLY A 29 -17.80 4.19 22.98
CA GLY A 29 -17.20 4.60 24.26
C GLY A 29 -15.72 4.24 24.43
N ARG A 30 -15.12 3.46 23.52
CA ARG A 30 -13.71 3.09 23.60
C ARG A 30 -12.79 4.21 23.10
N PRO A 31 -11.60 4.41 23.69
CA PRO A 31 -10.61 5.32 23.15
C PRO A 31 -10.03 4.79 21.83
N LEU A 32 -9.86 5.68 20.86
CA LEU A 32 -9.12 5.41 19.64
C LEU A 32 -7.63 5.24 20.01
N LYS A 33 -7.10 4.04 19.81
CA LYS A 33 -5.68 3.73 20.10
C LYS A 33 -4.78 4.05 18.90
N LYS A 34 -3.48 4.20 19.14
CA LYS A 34 -2.46 4.29 18.08
C LYS A 34 -2.52 3.03 17.20
N ALA A 35 -2.47 3.21 15.87
CA ALA A 35 -2.34 2.10 14.92
C ALA A 35 -0.91 1.52 14.98
N ILE A 36 -0.78 0.19 15.08
CA ILE A 36 0.50 -0.51 15.05
C ILE A 36 0.54 -1.36 13.79
N ARG A 37 1.33 -0.91 12.80
CA ARG A 37 1.50 -1.64 11.52
C ARG A 37 2.34 -2.88 11.78
N LYS A 38 1.84 -4.04 11.37
CA LYS A 38 2.51 -5.33 11.47
C LYS A 38 2.99 -5.80 10.10
N GLU A 39 4.04 -6.61 10.10
CA GLU A 39 4.42 -7.38 8.92
C GLU A 39 3.24 -8.30 8.55
N TYR A 40 2.86 -8.32 7.28
CA TYR A 40 1.63 -8.96 6.81
C TYR A 40 1.55 -10.47 7.14
N ARG A 41 2.67 -11.19 7.09
CA ARG A 41 2.75 -12.63 7.43
C ARG A 41 2.65 -12.87 8.94
N MET A 42 2.94 -11.86 9.76
CA MET A 42 2.83 -11.92 11.22
C MET A 42 1.44 -11.56 11.76
N MET A 43 0.50 -11.22 10.89
CA MET A 43 -0.90 -11.05 11.27
C MET A 43 -1.51 -12.41 11.62
N SER A 44 -2.32 -12.45 12.67
CA SER A 44 -3.20 -13.61 12.89
C SER A 44 -4.26 -13.70 11.79
N ASP A 45 -4.83 -14.89 11.58
CA ASP A 45 -5.85 -15.10 10.54
C ASP A 45 -7.03 -14.15 10.72
N LYS A 46 -7.51 -13.96 11.96
CA LYS A 46 -8.58 -13.01 12.27
C LYS A 46 -8.22 -11.56 11.97
N GLU A 47 -6.97 -11.15 12.16
CA GLU A 47 -6.53 -9.81 11.78
C GLU A 47 -6.51 -9.65 10.25
N ARG A 48 -6.05 -10.69 9.55
CA ARG A 48 -5.97 -10.72 8.08
C ARG A 48 -7.35 -10.69 7.43
N GLU A 49 -8.27 -11.53 7.91
CA GLU A 49 -9.68 -11.57 7.48
C GLU A 49 -10.35 -10.20 7.63
N ARG A 50 -10.20 -9.55 8.80
CA ARG A 50 -10.76 -8.20 9.03
C ARG A 50 -10.14 -7.17 8.09
N PHE A 51 -8.84 -7.26 7.84
CA PHE A 51 -8.15 -6.37 6.92
C PHE A 51 -8.65 -6.56 5.47
N HIS A 52 -8.75 -7.81 4.99
CA HIS A 52 -9.26 -8.12 3.66
C HIS A 52 -10.72 -7.68 3.49
N ALA A 53 -11.57 -7.99 4.47
CA ALA A 53 -12.96 -7.54 4.48
C ALA A 53 -13.09 -6.01 4.39
N ALA A 54 -12.21 -5.27 5.08
CA ALA A 54 -12.19 -3.81 5.02
C ALA A 54 -11.73 -3.29 3.64
N ILE A 55 -10.71 -3.90 3.03
CA ILE A 55 -10.27 -3.55 1.66
C ILE A 55 -11.39 -3.82 0.65
N ILE A 56 -12.04 -4.99 0.72
CA ILE A 56 -13.18 -5.33 -0.15
C ILE A 56 -14.34 -4.35 0.07
N HIS A 57 -14.62 -3.95 1.31
CA HIS A 57 -15.64 -2.94 1.58
C HIS A 57 -15.32 -1.59 0.92
N LEU A 58 -14.06 -1.14 1.00
CA LEU A 58 -13.60 0.09 0.33
C LEU A 58 -13.67 -0.01 -1.19
N LYS A 59 -13.46 -1.20 -1.73
CA LYS A 59 -13.66 -1.46 -3.16
C LYS A 59 -15.14 -1.34 -3.53
N ARG A 60 -16.03 -2.00 -2.79
CA ARG A 60 -17.49 -1.99 -3.03
C ARG A 60 -18.10 -0.59 -2.93
N ASN A 61 -17.59 0.28 -2.06
CA ASN A 61 -18.09 1.64 -1.90
C ASN A 61 -17.37 2.69 -2.79
N GLY A 62 -16.41 2.26 -3.61
CA GLY A 62 -15.68 3.09 -4.57
C GLY A 62 -14.54 3.93 -3.98
N GLU A 63 -14.28 3.88 -2.67
CA GLU A 63 -13.17 4.63 -2.06
C GLU A 63 -11.80 4.08 -2.46
N PHE A 64 -11.68 2.75 -2.62
CA PHE A 64 -10.44 2.14 -3.12
C PHE A 64 -10.11 2.63 -4.53
N ASP A 65 -11.12 2.69 -5.42
CA ASP A 65 -10.93 3.12 -6.81
C ASP A 65 -10.56 4.58 -6.91
N LYS A 66 -11.15 5.45 -6.08
CA LYS A 66 -10.74 6.86 -6.00
C LYS A 66 -9.27 6.99 -5.62
N MET A 67 -8.80 6.22 -4.64
CA MET A 67 -7.39 6.23 -4.25
C MET A 67 -6.48 5.71 -5.38
N ALA A 68 -6.88 4.65 -6.08
CA ALA A 68 -6.15 4.12 -7.22
C ALA A 68 -6.05 5.14 -8.38
N ILE A 69 -7.16 5.81 -8.71
CA ILE A 69 -7.22 6.87 -9.73
C ILE A 69 -6.30 8.03 -9.37
N ILE A 70 -6.35 8.47 -8.11
CA ILE A 70 -5.50 9.54 -7.60
C ILE A 70 -4.02 9.19 -7.81
N HIS A 71 -3.59 7.98 -7.47
CA HIS A 71 -2.21 7.54 -7.68
C HIS A 71 -1.83 7.46 -9.17
N ALA A 72 -2.73 6.94 -10.01
CA ALA A 72 -2.48 6.73 -11.44
C ALA A 72 -2.40 8.04 -12.25
N GLN A 73 -3.06 9.11 -11.81
CA GLN A 73 -3.13 10.36 -12.55
C GLN A 73 -1.95 11.29 -12.23
N PHE A 74 -0.95 11.34 -13.10
CA PHE A 74 0.21 12.24 -12.96
C PHE A 74 -0.18 13.73 -12.82
N SER A 75 -1.25 14.18 -13.48
CA SER A 75 -1.75 15.56 -13.36
C SER A 75 -2.23 15.91 -11.95
N ILE A 76 -2.65 14.90 -11.17
CA ILE A 76 -3.05 15.04 -9.76
C ILE A 76 -1.85 14.78 -8.84
N SER A 77 -0.99 13.84 -9.22
CA SER A 77 0.00 13.21 -8.36
C SER A 77 1.42 13.29 -8.94
N GLY A 78 1.79 14.41 -9.54
CA GLY A 78 3.11 14.59 -10.17
C GLY A 78 4.29 14.43 -9.20
N GLY A 79 4.06 14.61 -7.89
CA GLY A 79 5.03 14.34 -6.84
C GLY A 79 5.02 12.90 -6.29
N ALA A 80 4.14 12.04 -6.79
CA ALA A 80 4.08 10.64 -6.36
C ALA A 80 5.33 9.88 -6.78
N HIS A 81 5.95 10.21 -7.91
CA HIS A 81 7.07 9.47 -8.46
C HIS A 81 8.26 10.39 -8.81
N SER A 82 9.46 9.81 -8.85
CA SER A 82 10.65 10.40 -9.47
C SER A 82 11.08 11.79 -8.99
N GLY A 83 11.03 12.02 -7.68
CA GLY A 83 11.49 13.28 -7.10
C GLY A 83 11.48 13.29 -5.57
N PRO A 84 11.91 14.40 -4.95
CA PRO A 84 12.04 14.51 -3.49
C PRO A 84 10.70 14.40 -2.75
N ALA A 85 9.58 14.59 -3.46
CA ALA A 85 8.24 14.41 -2.91
C ALA A 85 7.81 12.94 -2.79
N PHE A 86 8.52 11.98 -3.41
CA PHE A 86 8.12 10.56 -3.45
C PHE A 86 7.77 10.00 -2.07
N LEU A 87 8.71 10.10 -1.10
CA LEU A 87 8.53 9.58 0.25
C LEU A 87 7.43 10.29 1.05
N PRO A 88 7.41 11.64 1.16
CA PRO A 88 6.35 12.32 1.91
C PRO A 88 4.97 12.16 1.25
N TRP A 89 4.89 12.12 -0.09
CA TRP A 89 3.63 11.89 -0.82
C TRP A 89 3.06 10.51 -0.49
N HIS A 90 3.86 9.45 -0.59
CA HIS A 90 3.43 8.09 -0.28
C HIS A 90 3.09 7.92 1.21
N ARG A 91 3.84 8.57 2.11
CA ARG A 91 3.53 8.56 3.56
C ARG A 91 2.15 9.14 3.84
N GLU A 92 1.79 10.23 3.18
CA GLU A 92 0.48 10.87 3.29
C GLU A 92 -0.62 9.99 2.67
N PHE A 93 -0.37 9.46 1.47
CA PHE A 93 -1.29 8.56 0.76
C PHE A 93 -1.61 7.30 1.59
N MET A 94 -0.58 6.64 2.13
CA MET A 94 -0.73 5.50 3.02
C MET A 94 -1.43 5.87 4.34
N LYS A 95 -1.31 7.13 4.79
CA LYS A 95 -2.06 7.60 5.96
C LYS A 95 -3.55 7.74 5.65
N ARG A 96 -3.91 8.23 4.46
CA ARG A 96 -5.32 8.28 4.01
C ARG A 96 -5.92 6.89 3.91
N MET A 97 -5.16 5.93 3.37
CA MET A 97 -5.58 4.54 3.29
C MET A 97 -5.88 3.96 4.68
N GLU A 98 -4.95 4.14 5.63
CA GLU A 98 -5.13 3.70 7.02
C GLU A 98 -6.33 4.39 7.70
N ILE A 99 -6.56 5.68 7.44
CA ILE A 99 -7.74 6.39 7.96
C ILE A 99 -9.03 5.77 7.42
N ALA A 100 -9.10 5.46 6.13
CA ALA A 100 -10.28 4.85 5.50
C ALA A 100 -10.58 3.45 6.06
N LEU A 101 -9.54 2.61 6.20
CA LEU A 101 -9.66 1.30 6.89
C LEU A 101 -10.23 1.47 8.30
N ARG A 102 -9.75 2.48 9.04
CA ARG A 102 -10.16 2.75 10.42
C ARG A 102 -11.51 3.46 10.57
N GLN A 103 -12.14 3.88 9.47
CA GLN A 103 -13.56 4.25 9.48
C GLN A 103 -14.47 3.02 9.50
N ILE A 104 -14.02 1.91 8.90
CA ILE A 104 -14.74 0.63 8.89
C ILE A 104 -14.48 -0.11 10.19
N ASP A 105 -13.21 -0.24 10.56
CA ASP A 105 -12.80 -0.95 11.76
C ASP A 105 -11.68 -0.18 12.49
N PRO A 106 -11.98 0.48 13.62
CA PRO A 106 -11.05 1.37 14.29
C PRO A 106 -9.85 0.66 14.94
N ASP A 107 -9.88 -0.67 15.05
CA ASP A 107 -8.76 -1.45 15.59
C ASP A 107 -7.78 -1.90 14.48
N LEU A 108 -8.13 -1.74 13.20
CA LEU A 108 -7.23 -2.06 12.09
C LEU A 108 -6.07 -1.07 11.93
N SER A 109 -5.01 -1.55 11.30
CA SER A 109 -3.86 -0.77 10.83
C SER A 109 -3.46 -1.29 9.46
N LEU A 110 -2.84 -0.43 8.65
CA LEU A 110 -2.28 -0.87 7.38
C LEU A 110 -1.05 -1.76 7.64
N PRO A 111 -1.02 -3.02 7.17
CA PRO A 111 0.18 -3.85 7.30
C PRO A 111 1.29 -3.37 6.37
N TYR A 112 2.49 -3.90 6.56
CA TYR A 112 3.59 -3.74 5.61
C TYR A 112 4.07 -5.11 5.14
N TRP A 113 4.63 -5.15 3.93
CA TRP A 113 5.35 -6.30 3.41
C TRP A 113 6.83 -5.99 3.46
N ASP A 114 7.58 -6.79 4.22
CA ASP A 114 9.03 -6.74 4.21
C ASP A 114 9.60 -7.65 3.12
N SER A 115 9.89 -7.08 1.95
CA SER A 115 10.35 -7.88 0.81
C SER A 115 11.77 -8.39 0.97
N THR A 116 12.57 -7.89 1.93
CA THR A 116 13.93 -8.41 2.15
C THR A 116 13.93 -9.85 2.63
N LEU A 117 12.92 -10.23 3.41
CA LEU A 117 12.73 -11.61 3.87
C LEU A 117 12.58 -12.59 2.70
N ASP A 118 11.96 -12.15 1.59
CA ASP A 118 11.75 -13.01 0.42
C ASP A 118 13.01 -13.11 -0.45
N SER A 119 13.94 -12.16 -0.32
CA SER A 119 15.23 -12.20 -1.03
C SER A 119 16.16 -13.31 -0.53
N HIS A 120 15.88 -13.88 0.65
CA HIS A 120 16.65 -14.96 1.26
C HIS A 120 16.21 -16.36 0.81
N LEU A 121 15.10 -16.45 0.08
CA LEU A 121 14.64 -17.71 -0.49
C LEU A 121 15.54 -18.12 -1.67
N PRO A 122 15.74 -19.43 -1.92
CA PRO A 122 16.42 -19.89 -3.14
C PRO A 122 15.77 -19.33 -4.40
N GLU A 123 14.43 -19.30 -4.41
CA GLU A 123 13.59 -18.74 -5.46
C GLU A 123 12.58 -17.77 -4.82
N PRO A 124 12.77 -16.45 -4.92
CA PRO A 124 11.90 -15.47 -4.25
C PRO A 124 10.42 -15.53 -4.66
N LYS A 125 10.13 -16.07 -5.84
CA LYS A 125 8.75 -16.31 -6.31
C LYS A 125 7.99 -17.33 -5.46
N ASP A 126 8.69 -18.18 -4.71
CA ASP A 126 8.11 -19.20 -3.84
C ASP A 126 7.69 -18.64 -2.47
N ALA A 127 7.79 -17.31 -2.28
CA ALA A 127 7.34 -16.66 -1.06
C ALA A 127 5.87 -16.99 -0.75
N VAL A 128 5.58 -17.34 0.51
CA VAL A 128 4.24 -17.69 1.00
C VAL A 128 3.21 -16.59 0.73
N LEU A 129 3.66 -15.33 0.54
CA LEU A 129 2.82 -14.18 0.20
C LEU A 129 1.90 -14.46 -0.99
N TRP A 130 2.34 -15.28 -1.94
CA TRP A 130 1.65 -15.60 -3.20
C TRP A 130 0.82 -16.89 -3.16
N THR A 131 0.45 -17.33 -1.96
CA THR A 131 -0.40 -18.50 -1.75
C THR A 131 -1.85 -18.10 -1.50
N GLU A 132 -2.77 -19.06 -1.64
CA GLU A 132 -4.21 -18.87 -1.41
C GLU A 132 -4.52 -18.30 -0.01
N GLY A 133 -3.79 -18.74 1.02
CA GLY A 133 -4.00 -18.26 2.39
C GLY A 133 -3.62 -16.79 2.60
N LEU A 134 -2.85 -16.18 1.68
CA LEU A 134 -2.36 -14.81 1.73
C LEU A 134 -2.94 -13.96 0.59
N LEU A 135 -2.14 -13.58 -0.41
CA LEU A 135 -2.57 -12.68 -1.50
C LEU A 135 -3.03 -13.43 -2.77
N GLY A 136 -3.39 -14.71 -2.64
CA GLY A 136 -3.87 -15.54 -3.73
C GLY A 136 -2.76 -16.08 -4.63
N THR A 137 -3.08 -17.09 -5.43
CA THR A 137 -2.26 -17.67 -6.50
C THR A 137 -2.70 -17.13 -7.86
N THR A 138 -1.89 -17.39 -8.90
CA THR A 138 -2.16 -16.94 -10.27
C THR A 138 -2.27 -18.09 -11.26
N ASP A 139 -3.10 -17.92 -12.30
CA ASP A 139 -3.17 -18.85 -13.44
C ASP A 139 -2.01 -18.66 -14.45
N GLN A 140 -2.07 -19.33 -15.59
CA GLN A 140 -1.04 -19.27 -16.64
C GLN A 140 -0.94 -17.89 -17.32
N ASP A 141 -2.04 -17.13 -17.35
CA ASP A 141 -2.08 -15.77 -17.89
C ASP A 141 -1.65 -14.72 -16.85
N GLY A 142 -1.54 -15.14 -15.59
CA GLY A 142 -1.17 -14.32 -14.45
C GLY A 142 -2.37 -13.72 -13.72
N HIS A 143 -3.61 -14.12 -14.00
CA HIS A 143 -4.77 -13.65 -13.25
C HIS A 143 -4.75 -14.22 -11.84
N VAL A 144 -5.03 -13.40 -10.84
CA VAL A 144 -5.23 -13.87 -9.46
C VAL A 144 -6.57 -14.62 -9.40
N VAL A 145 -6.52 -15.91 -9.08
CA VAL A 145 -7.68 -16.83 -9.15
C VAL A 145 -8.06 -17.47 -7.82
N THR A 146 -7.29 -17.22 -6.76
CA THR A 146 -7.60 -17.72 -5.40
C THR A 146 -7.45 -16.61 -4.35
N GLY A 147 -7.90 -16.89 -3.12
CA GLY A 147 -7.88 -15.94 -2.01
C GLY A 147 -8.94 -14.84 -2.12
N ASP A 148 -8.98 -13.98 -1.11
CA ASP A 148 -10.02 -12.95 -0.95
C ASP A 148 -10.05 -11.88 -2.06
N PHE A 149 -9.03 -11.85 -2.93
CA PHE A 149 -8.87 -10.87 -3.99
C PHE A 149 -9.05 -11.44 -5.42
N ALA A 150 -9.47 -12.69 -5.58
CA ALA A 150 -9.67 -13.31 -6.90
C ALA A 150 -10.68 -12.55 -7.78
N ASP A 151 -11.76 -12.04 -7.18
CA ASP A 151 -12.84 -11.29 -7.87
C ASP A 151 -12.60 -9.77 -7.87
N PHE A 152 -11.37 -9.33 -7.61
CA PHE A 152 -11.07 -7.91 -7.49
C PHE A 152 -10.96 -7.25 -8.87
N VAL A 153 -12.04 -6.62 -9.31
CA VAL A 153 -12.08 -5.84 -10.56
C VAL A 153 -11.19 -4.61 -10.44
N THR A 154 -10.37 -4.29 -11.46
CA THR A 154 -9.51 -3.09 -11.40
C THR A 154 -10.32 -1.79 -11.61
N PHE A 155 -9.75 -0.62 -11.30
CA PHE A 155 -10.44 0.65 -11.56
C PHE A 155 -10.58 0.94 -13.06
N GLN A 156 -9.79 0.28 -13.91
CA GLN A 156 -9.91 0.27 -15.36
C GLN A 156 -10.93 -0.76 -15.87
N ASN A 157 -11.69 -1.39 -14.97
CA ASN A 157 -12.72 -2.38 -15.28
C ASN A 157 -12.20 -3.68 -15.91
N HIS A 158 -10.94 -4.06 -15.61
CA HIS A 158 -10.46 -5.41 -15.91
C HIS A 158 -11.03 -6.40 -14.88
N PRO A 159 -11.48 -7.60 -15.30
CA PRO A 159 -12.20 -8.53 -14.42
C PRO A 159 -11.32 -9.11 -13.31
N HIS A 160 -10.00 -9.13 -13.48
CA HIS A 160 -9.05 -9.70 -12.54
C HIS A 160 -7.87 -8.75 -12.29
N ILE A 161 -7.24 -8.90 -11.13
CA ILE A 161 -5.87 -8.44 -10.91
C ILE A 161 -4.93 -9.40 -11.66
N THR A 162 -3.90 -8.87 -12.32
CA THR A 162 -2.85 -9.66 -12.97
C THR A 162 -1.52 -9.51 -12.22
N ARG A 163 -0.82 -10.62 -11.98
CA ARG A 163 0.49 -10.67 -11.34
C ARG A 163 1.34 -11.78 -11.97
N LYS A 164 2.56 -11.47 -12.41
CA LYS A 164 3.54 -12.45 -12.91
C LYS A 164 4.74 -12.54 -11.96
N VAL A 165 4.56 -13.25 -10.86
CA VAL A 165 5.54 -13.31 -9.77
C VAL A 165 6.88 -13.87 -10.26
N GLY A 166 7.96 -13.13 -10.02
CA GLY A 166 9.32 -13.54 -10.41
C GLY A 166 9.64 -13.41 -11.89
N ALA A 167 8.72 -12.88 -12.72
CA ALA A 167 8.99 -12.66 -14.13
C ALA A 167 9.94 -11.47 -14.36
N GLN A 168 9.86 -10.45 -13.51
CA GLN A 168 10.67 -9.23 -13.58
C GLN A 168 10.95 -8.69 -12.17
N GLY A 169 12.11 -8.06 -12.02
CA GLY A 169 12.57 -7.52 -10.74
C GLY A 169 12.98 -8.59 -9.72
N LEU A 170 13.52 -8.13 -8.60
CA LEU A 170 13.84 -8.96 -7.44
C LEU A 170 13.38 -8.21 -6.18
N PRO A 171 13.04 -8.91 -5.08
CA PRO A 171 12.87 -8.26 -3.79
C PRO A 171 14.16 -7.53 -3.38
N PHE A 172 14.02 -6.50 -2.54
CA PHE A 172 15.17 -5.81 -1.98
C PHE A 172 16.05 -6.78 -1.20
N ARG A 173 17.36 -6.64 -1.29
CA ARG A 173 18.30 -7.34 -0.39
C ARG A 173 18.61 -6.47 0.80
N ASP A 174 19.10 -7.08 1.88
CA ASP A 174 19.59 -6.32 3.06
C ASP A 174 20.65 -5.29 2.64
N SER A 175 21.56 -5.67 1.73
CA SER A 175 22.58 -4.78 1.18
C SER A 175 22.01 -3.56 0.46
N ASP A 176 20.84 -3.68 -0.18
CA ASP A 176 20.20 -2.56 -0.88
C ASP A 176 19.65 -1.55 0.14
N ILE A 177 19.06 -2.05 1.23
CA ILE A 177 18.56 -1.23 2.33
C ILE A 177 19.72 -0.56 3.07
N GLU A 178 20.76 -1.30 3.41
CA GLU A 178 21.98 -0.77 4.04
C GLU A 178 22.61 0.33 3.19
N TYR A 179 22.73 0.10 1.88
CA TYR A 179 23.25 1.09 0.95
C TYR A 179 22.45 2.39 1.02
N VAL A 180 21.12 2.33 0.93
CA VAL A 180 20.25 3.52 0.96
C VAL A 180 20.35 4.25 2.31
N LEU A 181 20.33 3.53 3.43
CA LEU A 181 20.39 4.12 4.77
C LEU A 181 21.76 4.76 5.08
N ALA A 182 22.83 4.30 4.45
CA ALA A 182 24.16 4.89 4.59
C ALA A 182 24.34 6.20 3.81
N GLN A 183 23.38 6.59 2.96
CA GLN A 183 23.51 7.81 2.15
C GLN A 183 23.20 9.07 2.94
N HIS A 184 24.09 10.06 2.86
CA HIS A 184 23.87 11.42 3.39
C HIS A 184 23.53 12.43 2.28
N ARG A 185 23.44 11.97 1.03
CA ARG A 185 23.21 12.78 -0.16
C ARG A 185 21.92 12.30 -0.84
N ILE A 186 20.97 13.21 -1.01
CA ILE A 186 19.63 12.89 -1.49
C ILE A 186 19.63 12.34 -2.92
N GLU A 187 20.59 12.78 -3.74
CA GLU A 187 20.84 12.32 -5.11
C GLU A 187 21.35 10.87 -5.20
N LYS A 188 21.79 10.27 -4.09
CA LYS A 188 22.16 8.85 -4.04
C LYS A 188 20.98 7.94 -3.69
N VAL A 189 19.86 8.53 -3.26
CA VAL A 189 18.64 7.84 -2.84
C VAL A 189 17.51 8.06 -3.84
N LEU A 190 17.42 9.24 -4.45
CA LEU A 190 16.40 9.56 -5.45
C LEU A 190 16.90 9.20 -6.86
N ALA A 191 16.07 8.46 -7.61
CA ALA A 191 16.32 8.25 -9.02
C ALA A 191 16.16 9.56 -9.81
N HIS A 192 17.15 9.87 -10.66
CA HIS A 192 17.07 10.94 -11.67
C HIS A 192 16.28 10.42 -12.89
N THR A 193 15.30 11.17 -13.39
CA THR A 193 14.61 10.86 -14.66
C THR A 193 15.27 11.49 -15.88
N ALA A 194 16.42 12.15 -15.75
CA ALA A 194 17.20 12.59 -16.90
C ALA A 194 18.23 11.50 -17.25
N PRO A 195 18.29 11.01 -18.51
CA PRO A 195 19.35 10.11 -18.92
C PRO A 195 20.67 10.86 -18.81
N HIS A 196 21.53 10.45 -17.89
CA HIS A 196 22.95 10.69 -18.05
C HIS A 196 23.45 9.60 -18.98
N GLU A 197 24.04 9.99 -20.10
CA GLU A 197 24.93 9.10 -20.84
C GLU A 197 25.92 8.52 -19.83
N VAL A 198 26.09 7.20 -19.87
CA VAL A 198 26.92 6.37 -18.99
C VAL A 198 26.13 5.68 -17.84
N GLU A 199 25.99 4.38 -18.05
CA GLU A 199 25.71 3.29 -17.09
C GLU A 199 24.25 2.92 -16.74
N SER A 200 23.97 1.65 -17.06
CA SER A 200 22.76 0.88 -16.82
C SER A 200 22.41 0.81 -15.34
N PHE A 201 21.53 1.69 -14.87
CA PHE A 201 20.76 1.46 -13.64
C PHE A 201 19.45 0.77 -14.01
N ALA A 202 19.27 -0.45 -13.50
CA ALA A 202 18.01 -1.15 -13.56
C ALA A 202 16.96 -0.31 -12.83
N SER A 203 16.00 0.23 -13.60
CA SER A 203 14.81 0.89 -13.06
C SER A 203 14.06 -0.10 -12.18
N LEU A 204 14.14 0.09 -10.87
CA LEU A 204 13.36 -0.67 -9.90
C LEU A 204 11.95 -0.08 -9.86
N PHE A 205 11.12 -0.43 -10.85
CA PHE A 205 9.68 -0.28 -10.74
C PHE A 205 9.12 -1.60 -10.21
N ILE A 206 8.72 -1.60 -8.94
CA ILE A 206 7.78 -2.60 -8.43
C ILE A 206 6.39 -2.12 -8.86
N ALA A 207 5.83 -2.80 -9.85
CA ALA A 207 4.40 -2.82 -10.16
C ALA A 207 4.00 -4.29 -10.36
#